data_AF-A0A8S8Y0I4-F1
#
_entry.id   AF-A0A8S8Y0I4-F1
#
_cell.length_a   1.000
_cell.length_b   1.000
_cell.length_c   1.000
_cell.angle_alpha   90.00
_cell.angle_beta   90.00
_cell.angle_gamma   90.00
#
_symmetry.space_group_name_H-M   'P 1'
#
loop_
_entity.id
_entity.type
_entity.pdbx_description
1 polymer ?
#
loop_
_entity_poly.entity_id
_entity_poly.type
_entity_poly.pdbx_seq_one_letter_code
_entity_poly.pdbx_strand_id
1 'polypeptide(L)'
;MDSTDASPENEDLRTRLHAMETKAKRLRNQRNSYSDEARSSAESRDGVQAQGKEIKDQINEKMEEQKSIREIAKQHRDRRDEIQNRIRELIGKSRGKKEDDRKSRSSVVQLAETESEISNIEDRIMTDGRLSLDKENKLLKQLKVLRIKRNALLPDVEENSIIKLDLKDLDGSILTLKAEADAEHKKMIEGHEKADEIWNEIKPLFEERDFLRAEGDRHHAIFVANRKSADEVHSVLMELYSEVDEIKNELKEQEDDQKRSIEEYNTQAKKMLTRPSESEEMADSLADMLLSSGAITLGGTGEETRKRTPSTSLGRKSSRRNIRPRRGR
;
A
#
# COMPACT_ATOMS: atom_id res chain seq x y z
N MET A 1 -67.46 -27.45 19.73
CA MET A 1 -67.85 -26.06 20.02
C MET A 1 -66.72 -25.22 19.49
N ASP A 2 -67.09 -24.43 18.49
CA ASP A 2 -66.21 -23.80 17.52
C ASP A 2 -65.47 -22.61 18.14
N SER A 3 -64.23 -22.42 17.70
CA SER A 3 -63.29 -21.42 18.18
C SER A 3 -63.53 -20.08 17.49
N THR A 4 -64.49 -19.30 18.00
CA THR A 4 -64.78 -17.94 17.51
C THR A 4 -65.15 -17.03 18.67
N ASP A 5 -64.16 -16.65 19.47
CA ASP A 5 -64.25 -15.43 20.29
C ASP A 5 -62.89 -14.72 20.32
N ALA A 6 -62.29 -14.59 19.12
CA ALA A 6 -61.26 -13.59 18.92
C ALA A 6 -62.00 -12.28 18.68
N SER A 7 -61.92 -11.34 19.62
CA SER A 7 -62.41 -9.97 19.41
C SER A 7 -61.79 -9.44 18.10
N PRO A 8 -62.53 -8.79 17.19
CA PRO A 8 -62.01 -8.34 15.88
C PRO A 8 -60.74 -7.49 16.01
N GLU A 9 -60.62 -6.73 17.10
CA GLU A 9 -59.43 -5.94 17.44
C GLU A 9 -58.16 -6.80 17.64
N ASN A 10 -58.29 -8.03 18.14
CA ASN A 10 -57.18 -8.96 18.32
C ASN A 10 -56.66 -9.52 16.99
N GLU A 11 -57.56 -9.76 16.04
CA GLU A 11 -57.20 -10.23 14.70
C GLU A 11 -56.53 -9.12 13.89
N ASP A 12 -56.98 -7.88 14.05
CA ASP A 12 -56.36 -6.68 13.47
C ASP A 12 -54.93 -6.43 14.02
N LEU A 13 -54.71 -6.62 15.32
CA LEU A 13 -53.37 -6.51 15.92
C LEU A 13 -52.42 -7.61 15.41
N ARG A 14 -52.90 -8.86 15.27
CA ARG A 14 -52.10 -9.97 14.73
C ARG A 14 -51.76 -9.80 13.25
N THR A 15 -52.70 -9.31 12.44
CA THR A 15 -52.43 -9.03 11.03
C THR A 15 -51.46 -7.87 10.85
N ARG A 16 -51.61 -6.79 11.64
CA ARG A 16 -50.64 -5.68 11.71
C ARG A 16 -49.26 -6.18 12.14
N LEU A 17 -49.19 -7.03 13.17
CA LEU A 17 -47.94 -7.62 13.65
C LEU A 17 -47.25 -8.41 12.54
N HIS A 18 -47.97 -9.29 11.84
CA HIS A 18 -47.41 -10.06 10.72
C HIS A 18 -46.94 -9.18 9.55
N ALA A 19 -47.65 -8.10 9.25
CA ALA A 19 -47.23 -7.14 8.23
C ALA A 19 -45.92 -6.43 8.64
N MET A 20 -45.81 -6.02 9.90
CA MET A 20 -44.63 -5.36 10.46
C MET A 20 -43.43 -6.31 10.54
N GLU A 21 -43.63 -7.56 10.96
CA GLU A 21 -42.57 -8.59 10.97
C GLU A 21 -42.07 -8.91 9.56
N THR A 22 -42.97 -8.94 8.56
CA THR A 22 -42.60 -9.13 7.16
C THR A 22 -41.78 -7.95 6.64
N LYS A 23 -42.19 -6.72 6.97
CA LYS A 23 -41.44 -5.49 6.65
C LYS A 23 -40.06 -5.49 7.33
N ALA A 24 -39.98 -5.91 8.60
CA ALA A 24 -38.72 -6.01 9.35
C ALA A 24 -37.77 -7.04 8.73
N LYS A 25 -38.29 -8.19 8.31
CA LYS A 25 -37.50 -9.19 7.59
C LYS A 25 -36.94 -8.63 6.27
N ARG A 26 -37.74 -7.87 5.52
CA ARG A 26 -37.30 -7.22 4.28
C ARG A 26 -36.20 -6.20 4.54
N LEU A 27 -36.40 -5.29 5.50
CA LEU A 27 -35.40 -4.27 5.87
C LEU A 27 -34.11 -4.91 6.40
N ARG A 28 -34.20 -5.99 7.19
CA ARG A 28 -33.03 -6.74 7.64
C ARG A 28 -32.23 -7.32 6.47
N ASN A 29 -32.90 -7.92 5.49
CA ASN A 29 -32.23 -8.43 4.29
C ASN A 29 -31.57 -7.29 3.49
N GLN A 30 -32.25 -6.15 3.34
CA GLN A 30 -31.71 -4.99 2.66
C GLN A 30 -30.48 -4.42 3.37
N ARG A 31 -30.51 -4.26 4.70
CA ARG A 31 -29.35 -3.85 5.50
C ARG A 31 -28.18 -4.83 5.36
N ASN A 32 -28.47 -6.12 5.38
CA ASN A 32 -27.45 -7.15 5.21
C ASN A 32 -26.81 -7.04 3.81
N SER A 33 -27.61 -6.82 2.75
CA SER A 33 -27.09 -6.58 1.38
C SER A 33 -26.12 -5.40 1.34
N TYR A 34 -26.48 -4.24 1.90
CA TYR A 34 -25.58 -3.08 1.97
C TYR A 34 -24.32 -3.37 2.80
N SER A 35 -24.45 -4.17 3.87
CA SER A 35 -23.30 -4.56 4.69
C SER A 35 -22.36 -5.51 3.94
N ASP A 36 -22.90 -6.44 3.17
CA ASP A 36 -22.13 -7.37 2.33
C ASP A 36 -21.45 -6.63 1.18
N GLU A 37 -22.14 -5.70 0.53
CA GLU A 37 -21.57 -4.83 -0.51
C GLU A 37 -20.48 -3.89 0.03
N ALA A 38 -20.67 -3.35 1.24
CA ALA A 38 -19.63 -2.59 1.93
C ALA A 38 -18.40 -3.49 2.20
N ARG A 39 -18.61 -4.70 2.70
CA ARG A 39 -17.51 -5.64 2.95
C ARG A 39 -16.74 -5.98 1.67
N SER A 40 -17.43 -6.30 0.58
CA SER A 40 -16.82 -6.56 -0.72
C SER A 40 -16.03 -5.35 -1.26
N SER A 41 -16.55 -4.14 -1.06
CA SER A 41 -15.85 -2.90 -1.42
C SER A 41 -14.60 -2.66 -0.56
N ALA A 42 -14.65 -3.01 0.72
CA ALA A 42 -13.49 -2.93 1.61
C ALA A 42 -12.41 -3.95 1.21
N GLU A 43 -12.79 -5.18 0.91
CA GLU A 43 -11.87 -6.22 0.41
C GLU A 43 -11.21 -5.80 -0.90
N SER A 44 -12.00 -5.21 -1.83
CA SER A 44 -11.48 -4.67 -3.09
C SER A 44 -10.51 -3.50 -2.87
N ARG A 45 -10.85 -2.56 -1.97
CA ARG A 45 -9.97 -1.45 -1.57
C ARG A 45 -8.66 -1.96 -1.00
N ASP A 46 -8.72 -2.91 -0.08
CA ASP A 46 -7.54 -3.44 0.61
C ASP A 46 -6.62 -4.18 -0.38
N GLY A 47 -7.21 -4.89 -1.36
CA GLY A 47 -6.48 -5.50 -2.47
C GLY A 47 -5.74 -4.47 -3.34
N VAL A 48 -6.43 -3.41 -3.76
CA VAL A 48 -5.84 -2.31 -4.55
C VAL A 48 -4.76 -1.56 -3.76
N GLN A 49 -4.96 -1.35 -2.46
CA GLN A 49 -3.97 -0.72 -1.59
C GLN A 49 -2.71 -1.58 -1.43
N ALA A 50 -2.87 -2.91 -1.34
CA ALA A 50 -1.73 -3.83 -1.31
C ALA A 50 -0.92 -3.76 -2.60
N GLN A 51 -1.57 -3.77 -3.77
CA GLN A 51 -0.92 -3.58 -5.07
C GLN A 51 -0.23 -2.22 -5.17
N GLY A 52 -0.90 -1.14 -4.74
CA GLY A 52 -0.31 0.20 -4.73
C GLY A 52 0.92 0.32 -3.82
N LYS A 53 0.96 -0.44 -2.73
CA LYS A 53 2.15 -0.54 -1.87
C LYS A 53 3.29 -1.25 -2.58
N GLU A 54 3.02 -2.38 -3.23
CA GLU A 54 4.03 -3.12 -4.01
C GLU A 54 4.66 -2.26 -5.10
N ILE A 55 3.85 -1.54 -5.88
CA ILE A 55 4.35 -0.61 -6.90
C ILE A 55 5.18 0.50 -6.28
N LYS A 56 4.76 1.04 -5.13
CA LYS A 56 5.52 2.07 -4.42
C LYS A 56 6.88 1.54 -3.98
N ASP A 57 6.95 0.30 -3.49
CA ASP A 57 8.19 -0.33 -3.07
C ASP A 57 9.11 -0.57 -4.28
N GLN A 58 8.57 -1.04 -5.40
CA GLN A 58 9.30 -1.19 -6.68
C GLN A 58 9.84 0.16 -7.20
N ILE A 59 9.04 1.23 -7.14
CA ILE A 59 9.47 2.58 -7.51
C ILE A 59 10.63 3.03 -6.61
N ASN A 60 10.54 2.82 -5.30
CA ASN A 60 11.59 3.21 -4.37
C ASN A 60 12.90 2.45 -4.63
N GLU A 61 12.81 1.15 -4.91
CA GLU A 61 13.96 0.32 -5.27
C GLU A 61 14.64 0.85 -6.54
N LYS A 62 13.90 1.02 -7.64
CA LYS A 62 14.44 1.57 -8.89
C LYS A 62 14.99 3.00 -8.73
N MET A 63 14.37 3.83 -7.89
CA MET A 63 14.88 5.17 -7.59
C MET A 63 16.21 5.14 -6.85
N GLU A 64 16.40 4.19 -5.91
CA GLU A 64 17.68 4.04 -5.21
C GLU A 64 18.75 3.46 -6.16
N GLU A 65 18.39 2.53 -7.05
CA GLU A 65 19.27 2.06 -8.12
C GLU A 65 19.71 3.21 -9.03
N GLN A 66 18.75 4.04 -9.49
CA GLN A 66 19.03 5.21 -10.31
C GLN A 66 19.99 6.17 -9.60
N LYS A 67 19.76 6.42 -8.31
CA LYS A 67 20.61 7.28 -7.49
C LYS A 67 22.02 6.71 -7.37
N SER A 68 22.17 5.42 -7.11
CA SER A 68 23.48 4.75 -7.03
C SER A 68 24.27 4.88 -8.35
N ILE A 69 23.60 4.73 -9.49
CA ILE A 69 24.21 4.90 -10.82
C ILE A 69 24.61 6.36 -11.04
N ARG A 70 23.77 7.32 -10.64
CA ARG A 70 24.09 8.75 -10.72
C ARG A 70 25.26 9.13 -9.83
N GLU A 71 25.39 8.53 -8.65
CA GLU A 71 26.55 8.69 -7.78
C GLU A 71 27.83 8.14 -8.43
N ILE A 72 27.77 6.96 -9.05
CA ILE A 72 28.91 6.38 -9.80
C ILE A 72 29.29 7.30 -10.98
N ALA A 73 28.31 7.78 -11.75
CA ALA A 73 28.54 8.72 -12.85
C ALA A 73 29.17 10.04 -12.36
N LYS A 74 28.75 10.53 -11.19
CA LYS A 74 29.36 11.70 -10.55
C LYS A 74 30.83 11.44 -10.17
N GLN A 75 31.16 10.27 -9.63
CA GLN A 75 32.55 9.93 -9.35
C GLN A 75 33.42 9.92 -10.62
N HIS A 76 32.90 9.40 -11.74
CA HIS A 76 33.60 9.44 -13.03
C HIS A 76 33.79 10.88 -13.54
N ARG A 77 32.80 11.76 -13.32
CA ARG A 77 32.92 13.20 -13.61
C ARG A 77 34.03 13.85 -12.77
N ASP A 78 34.04 13.61 -11.47
CA ASP A 78 35.03 14.19 -10.56
C ASP A 78 36.45 13.70 -10.94
N ARG A 79 36.63 12.40 -11.22
CA ARG A 79 37.90 11.84 -11.75
C ARG A 79 38.31 12.48 -13.07
N ARG A 80 37.37 12.64 -14.02
CA ARG A 80 37.64 13.33 -15.30
C ARG A 80 38.13 14.74 -15.07
N ASP A 81 37.50 15.48 -14.17
CA ASP A 81 37.84 16.89 -13.90
C ASP A 81 39.21 17.01 -13.21
N GLU A 82 39.55 16.09 -12.31
CA GLU A 82 40.90 15.98 -11.74
C GLU A 82 41.96 15.73 -12.82
N ILE A 83 41.70 14.78 -13.74
CA ILE A 83 42.61 14.50 -14.86
C ILE A 83 42.73 15.72 -15.79
N GLN A 84 41.62 16.39 -16.10
CA GLN A 84 41.64 17.61 -16.90
C GLN A 84 42.43 18.74 -16.24
N ASN A 85 42.33 18.89 -14.92
CA ASN A 85 43.14 19.86 -14.18
C ASN A 85 44.64 19.52 -14.30
N ARG A 86 45.03 18.25 -14.13
CA ARG A 86 46.41 17.79 -14.33
C ARG A 86 46.90 18.03 -15.77
N ILE A 87 46.05 17.77 -16.76
CA ILE A 87 46.36 18.08 -18.17
C ILE A 87 46.62 19.57 -18.36
N ARG A 88 45.80 20.46 -17.79
CA ARG A 88 46.00 21.91 -17.88
C ARG A 88 47.33 22.33 -17.24
N GLU A 89 47.69 21.76 -16.09
CA GLU A 89 48.98 22.01 -15.44
C GLU A 89 50.16 21.57 -16.29
N LEU A 90 50.10 20.36 -16.87
CA LEU A 90 51.14 19.84 -17.77
C LEU A 90 51.26 20.65 -19.06
N ILE A 91 50.14 21.10 -19.63
CA ILE A 91 50.14 22.02 -20.78
C ILE A 91 50.80 23.35 -20.39
N GLY A 92 50.54 23.88 -19.19
CA GLY A 92 51.23 25.06 -18.66
C GLY A 92 52.74 24.86 -18.59
N LYS A 93 53.20 23.73 -18.05
CA LYS A 93 54.63 23.36 -17.99
C LYS A 93 55.25 23.16 -19.38
N SER A 94 54.58 22.46 -20.28
CA SER A 94 55.01 22.24 -21.67
C SER A 94 55.11 23.57 -22.43
N ARG A 95 54.19 24.52 -22.19
CA ARG A 95 54.23 25.86 -22.77
C ARG A 95 55.43 26.66 -22.28
N GLY A 96 55.74 26.63 -20.98
CA GLY A 96 56.95 27.26 -20.43
C GLY A 96 58.23 26.67 -21.03
N LYS A 97 58.39 25.35 -21.03
CA LYS A 97 59.55 24.68 -21.64
C LYS A 97 59.67 24.92 -23.16
N LYS A 98 58.55 25.07 -23.87
CA LYS A 98 58.55 25.45 -25.31
C LYS A 98 59.04 26.88 -25.54
N GLU A 99 58.83 27.78 -24.59
CA GLU A 99 59.39 29.14 -24.64
C GLU A 99 60.91 29.11 -24.41
N ASP A 100 61.37 28.31 -23.44
CA ASP A 100 62.79 28.09 -23.19
C ASP A 100 63.51 27.48 -24.41
N ASP A 101 62.95 26.42 -25.01
CA ASP A 101 63.47 25.81 -26.26
C ASP A 101 63.54 26.80 -27.43
N ARG A 102 62.60 27.75 -27.52
CA ARG A 102 62.66 28.79 -28.57
C ARG A 102 63.80 29.77 -28.35
N LYS A 103 64.01 30.20 -27.10
CA LYS A 103 65.09 31.13 -26.74
C LYS A 103 66.44 30.50 -27.03
N SER A 104 66.57 29.22 -26.75
CA SER A 104 67.81 28.49 -26.85
C SER A 104 68.07 27.87 -28.23
N ARG A 105 67.06 27.66 -29.08
CA ARG A 105 67.27 27.35 -30.51
C ARG A 105 68.20 28.34 -31.22
N SER A 106 68.23 29.60 -30.79
CA SER A 106 69.19 30.58 -31.31
C SER A 106 70.63 30.14 -31.09
N SER A 107 70.99 29.52 -29.95
CA SER A 107 72.34 29.01 -29.70
C SER A 107 72.67 27.79 -30.56
N VAL A 108 71.68 26.92 -30.83
CA VAL A 108 71.85 25.77 -31.76
C VAL A 108 72.13 26.24 -33.19
N VAL A 109 71.38 27.25 -33.67
CA VAL A 109 71.58 27.82 -35.01
C VAL A 109 72.93 28.53 -35.08
N GLN A 110 73.30 29.31 -34.07
CA GLN A 110 74.60 29.96 -33.99
C GLN A 110 75.74 28.93 -33.96
N LEU A 111 75.58 27.78 -33.29
CA LEU A 111 76.57 26.71 -33.30
C LEU A 111 76.73 26.15 -34.73
N ALA A 112 75.64 25.78 -35.39
CA ALA A 112 75.67 25.25 -36.75
C ALA A 112 76.27 26.23 -37.77
N GLU A 113 75.98 27.53 -37.63
CA GLU A 113 76.63 28.60 -38.41
C GLU A 113 78.13 28.65 -38.14
N THR A 114 78.57 28.65 -36.87
CA THR A 114 79.99 28.67 -36.53
C THR A 114 80.74 27.41 -36.99
N GLU A 115 80.11 26.24 -36.95
CA GLU A 115 80.68 25.00 -37.46
C GLU A 115 80.82 25.03 -38.99
N SER A 116 79.83 25.58 -39.68
CA SER A 116 79.88 25.79 -41.14
C SER A 116 80.98 26.79 -41.52
N GLU A 117 81.12 27.89 -40.79
CA GLU A 117 82.20 28.87 -40.97
C GLU A 117 83.59 28.27 -40.70
N ILE A 118 83.72 27.43 -39.67
CA ILE A 118 84.95 26.67 -39.38
C ILE A 118 85.29 25.76 -40.55
N SER A 119 84.34 24.94 -41.02
CA SER A 119 84.55 24.03 -42.17
C SER A 119 84.97 24.80 -43.41
N ASN A 120 84.28 25.90 -43.74
CA ASN A 120 84.61 26.73 -44.90
C ASN A 120 86.01 27.33 -44.82
N ILE A 121 86.46 27.76 -43.63
CA ILE A 121 87.82 28.29 -43.43
C ILE A 121 88.85 27.17 -43.52
N GLU A 122 88.57 26.00 -42.95
CA GLU A 122 89.45 24.82 -43.02
C GLU A 122 89.61 24.34 -44.46
N ASP A 123 88.51 24.19 -45.20
CA ASP A 123 88.52 23.83 -46.62
C ASP A 123 89.30 24.85 -47.45
N ARG A 124 89.13 26.15 -47.16
CA ARG A 124 89.88 27.20 -47.86
C ARG A 124 91.38 27.14 -47.59
N ILE A 125 91.80 26.89 -46.35
CA ILE A 125 93.22 26.71 -46.01
C ILE A 125 93.80 25.48 -46.72
N MET A 126 93.03 24.40 -46.83
CA MET A 126 93.49 23.14 -47.43
C MET A 126 93.50 23.15 -48.97
N THR A 127 92.60 23.91 -49.60
CA THR A 127 92.39 23.88 -51.06
C THR A 127 93.09 25.03 -51.79
N ASP A 128 93.25 26.20 -51.17
CA ASP A 128 93.89 27.37 -51.80
C ASP A 128 95.43 27.32 -51.68
N GLY A 129 96.10 26.63 -52.60
CA GLY A 129 97.57 26.57 -52.69
C GLY A 129 98.30 27.87 -53.07
N ARG A 130 97.61 29.02 -53.11
CA ARG A 130 98.15 30.37 -53.45
C ARG A 130 97.99 31.39 -52.32
N LEU A 131 97.64 30.96 -51.11
CA LEU A 131 97.55 31.84 -49.94
C LEU A 131 98.93 32.39 -49.56
N SER A 132 99.00 33.69 -49.22
CA SER A 132 100.20 34.25 -48.61
C SER A 132 100.22 33.96 -47.12
N LEU A 133 101.41 33.85 -46.54
CA LEU A 133 101.62 33.55 -45.11
C LEU A 133 100.80 34.48 -44.18
N ASP A 134 100.66 35.75 -44.55
CA ASP A 134 99.86 36.74 -43.82
C ASP A 134 98.35 36.49 -43.87
N LYS A 135 97.84 36.00 -45.00
CA LYS A 135 96.40 35.67 -45.17
C LYS A 135 96.06 34.37 -44.44
N GLU A 136 96.95 33.39 -44.53
CA GLU A 136 96.85 32.12 -43.79
C GLU A 136 96.85 32.35 -42.27
N ASN A 137 97.78 33.17 -41.76
CA ASN A 137 97.80 33.55 -40.34
C ASN A 137 96.54 34.31 -39.88
N LYS A 138 95.90 35.09 -40.76
CA LYS A 138 94.62 35.75 -40.46
C LYS A 138 93.46 34.75 -40.38
N LEU A 139 93.39 33.80 -41.32
CA LEU A 139 92.40 32.71 -41.30
C LEU A 139 92.57 31.83 -40.06
N LEU A 140 93.81 31.49 -39.67
CA LEU A 140 94.11 30.75 -38.44
C LEU A 140 93.67 31.49 -37.17
N LYS A 141 93.84 32.82 -37.12
CA LYS A 141 93.33 33.65 -36.02
C LYS A 141 91.80 33.63 -35.95
N GLN A 142 91.13 33.76 -37.09
CA GLN A 142 89.67 33.67 -37.17
C GLN A 142 89.17 32.27 -36.76
N LEU A 143 89.83 31.22 -37.21
CA LEU A 143 89.55 29.83 -36.83
C LEU A 143 89.67 29.63 -35.31
N LYS A 144 90.69 30.21 -34.66
CA LYS A 144 90.86 30.13 -33.21
C LYS A 144 89.71 30.81 -32.45
N VAL A 145 89.25 31.97 -32.91
CA VAL A 145 88.11 32.68 -32.32
C VAL A 145 86.81 31.88 -32.50
N LEU A 146 86.57 31.34 -33.70
CA LEU A 146 85.40 30.52 -33.97
C LEU A 146 85.39 29.22 -33.16
N ARG A 147 86.55 28.57 -32.97
CA ARG A 147 86.66 27.37 -32.11
C ARG A 147 86.36 27.67 -30.65
N ILE A 148 86.76 28.84 -30.13
CA ILE A 148 86.39 29.29 -28.78
C ILE A 148 84.88 29.53 -28.69
N LYS A 149 84.30 30.20 -29.70
CA LYS A 149 82.85 30.45 -29.77
C LYS A 149 82.04 29.15 -29.84
N ARG A 150 82.47 28.18 -30.65
CA ARG A 150 81.90 26.83 -30.73
C ARG A 150 81.93 26.13 -29.36
N ASN A 151 83.09 26.15 -28.68
CA ASN A 151 83.22 25.54 -27.35
C ASN A 151 82.33 26.20 -26.29
N ALA A 152 82.06 27.50 -26.41
CA ALA A 152 81.14 28.19 -25.53
C ALA A 152 79.67 27.86 -25.82
N LEU A 153 79.31 27.55 -27.07
CA LEU A 153 77.94 27.24 -27.49
C LEU A 153 77.55 25.76 -27.28
N LEU A 154 78.51 24.84 -27.25
CA LEU A 154 78.29 23.40 -26.99
C LEU A 154 77.42 23.09 -25.75
N PRO A 155 77.68 23.63 -24.55
CA PRO A 155 76.85 23.33 -23.37
C PRO A 155 75.40 23.79 -23.51
N ASP A 156 75.15 24.94 -24.15
CA ASP A 156 73.80 25.44 -24.39
C ASP A 156 73.01 24.51 -25.33
N VAL A 157 73.69 23.85 -26.29
CA VAL A 157 73.06 22.87 -27.18
C VAL A 157 72.75 21.56 -26.47
N GLU A 158 73.60 21.13 -25.54
CA GLU A 158 73.31 19.97 -24.67
C GLU A 158 72.08 20.24 -23.81
N GLU A 159 71.97 21.42 -23.19
CA GLU A 159 70.77 21.84 -22.43
C GLU A 159 69.50 21.79 -23.30
N ASN A 160 69.60 22.20 -24.55
CA ASN A 160 68.47 22.15 -25.50
C ASN A 160 68.05 20.75 -25.87
N SER A 161 69.01 19.82 -25.97
CA SER A 161 68.69 18.42 -26.19
C SER A 161 67.87 17.85 -25.03
N ILE A 162 68.21 18.23 -23.79
CA ILE A 162 67.50 17.82 -22.57
C ILE A 162 66.08 18.42 -22.57
N ILE A 163 65.94 19.72 -22.84
CA ILE A 163 64.62 20.37 -22.92
C ILE A 163 63.71 19.70 -23.96
N LYS A 164 64.25 19.30 -25.11
CA LYS A 164 63.48 18.60 -26.16
C LYS A 164 63.03 17.21 -25.74
N LEU A 165 63.88 16.45 -25.05
CA LEU A 165 63.51 15.13 -24.51
C LEU A 165 62.39 15.30 -23.47
N ASP A 166 62.54 16.22 -22.55
CA ASP A 166 61.52 16.56 -21.54
C ASP A 166 60.19 16.98 -22.16
N LEU A 167 60.22 17.79 -23.24
CA LEU A 167 59.02 18.20 -23.96
C LEU A 167 58.31 17.00 -24.59
N LYS A 168 59.05 16.04 -25.14
CA LYS A 168 58.48 14.82 -25.71
C LYS A 168 57.83 13.94 -24.63
N ASP A 169 58.46 13.81 -23.47
CA ASP A 169 57.91 13.04 -22.35
C ASP A 169 56.67 13.70 -21.75
N LEU A 170 56.65 15.03 -21.65
CA LEU A 170 55.46 15.80 -21.26
C LEU A 170 54.33 15.64 -22.26
N ASP A 171 54.60 15.77 -23.56
CA ASP A 171 53.58 15.63 -24.61
C ASP A 171 53.04 14.18 -24.66
N GLY A 172 53.87 13.17 -24.41
CA GLY A 172 53.46 11.77 -24.23
C GLY A 172 52.56 11.55 -23.00
N SER A 173 52.93 12.14 -21.85
CA SER A 173 52.12 12.09 -20.62
C SER A 173 50.78 12.80 -20.76
N ILE A 174 50.72 13.89 -21.53
CA ILE A 174 49.47 14.57 -21.84
C ILE A 174 48.56 13.68 -22.69
N LEU A 175 49.11 12.96 -23.67
CA LEU A 175 48.35 12.07 -24.54
C LEU A 175 47.71 10.92 -23.73
N THR A 176 48.45 10.31 -22.81
CA THR A 176 47.94 9.21 -21.98
C THR A 176 46.84 9.70 -21.03
N LEU A 177 47.03 10.84 -20.36
CA LEU A 177 46.00 11.42 -19.49
C LEU A 177 44.75 11.84 -20.27
N LYS A 178 44.89 12.31 -21.52
CA LYS A 178 43.73 12.59 -22.38
C LYS A 178 42.93 11.33 -22.69
N ALA A 179 43.60 10.24 -23.05
CA ALA A 179 42.94 8.97 -23.29
C ALA A 179 42.22 8.45 -22.02
N GLU A 180 42.82 8.62 -20.84
CA GLU A 180 42.20 8.28 -19.55
C GLU A 180 40.97 9.15 -19.27
N ALA A 181 41.06 10.47 -19.48
CA ALA A 181 39.93 11.38 -19.32
C ALA A 181 38.77 11.05 -20.28
N ASP A 182 39.07 10.71 -21.53
CA ASP A 182 38.06 10.31 -22.51
C ASP A 182 37.39 8.98 -22.12
N ALA A 183 38.14 8.06 -21.53
CA ALA A 183 37.60 6.80 -21.00
C ALA A 183 36.66 7.05 -19.80
N GLU A 184 37.05 7.91 -18.84
CA GLU A 184 36.21 8.28 -17.71
C GLU A 184 34.97 9.08 -18.16
N HIS A 185 35.10 9.94 -19.17
CA HIS A 185 33.98 10.66 -19.77
C HIS A 185 32.96 9.72 -20.43
N LYS A 186 33.41 8.69 -21.15
CA LYS A 186 32.52 7.67 -21.72
C LYS A 186 31.74 6.93 -20.63
N LYS A 187 32.42 6.48 -19.57
CA LYS A 187 31.76 5.82 -18.42
C LYS A 187 30.74 6.74 -17.74
N MET A 188 31.05 8.04 -17.62
CA MET A 188 30.12 9.04 -17.08
C MET A 188 28.86 9.15 -17.96
N ILE A 189 29.01 9.23 -19.28
CA ILE A 189 27.88 9.28 -20.22
C ILE A 189 27.04 8.01 -20.12
N GLU A 190 27.67 6.84 -20.19
CA GLU A 190 26.98 5.54 -20.08
C GLU A 190 26.21 5.42 -18.75
N GLY A 191 26.76 5.95 -17.65
CA GLY A 191 26.06 6.00 -16.36
C GLY A 191 24.83 6.92 -16.40
N HIS A 192 24.91 8.07 -17.06
CA HIS A 192 23.76 8.96 -17.23
C HIS A 192 22.69 8.35 -18.13
N GLU A 193 23.07 7.73 -19.25
CA GLU A 193 22.15 7.04 -20.15
C GLU A 193 21.37 5.93 -19.42
N LYS A 194 22.06 5.05 -18.68
CA LYS A 194 21.42 4.01 -17.86
C LYS A 194 20.48 4.58 -16.80
N ALA A 195 20.85 5.70 -16.17
CA ALA A 195 19.99 6.34 -15.19
C ALA A 195 18.73 6.95 -15.83
N ASP A 196 18.81 7.41 -17.07
CA ASP A 196 17.68 7.94 -17.82
C ASP A 196 16.78 6.81 -18.38
N GLU A 197 17.36 5.66 -18.75
CA GLU A 197 16.62 4.44 -19.07
C GLU A 197 15.76 3.99 -17.88
N ILE A 198 16.35 3.90 -16.69
CA ILE A 198 15.61 3.57 -15.45
C ILE A 198 14.50 4.59 -15.18
N TRP A 199 14.75 5.88 -15.43
CA TRP A 199 13.70 6.90 -15.29
C TRP A 199 12.51 6.66 -16.23
N ASN A 200 12.78 6.29 -17.48
CA ASN A 200 11.75 5.98 -18.46
C ASN A 200 10.94 4.74 -18.05
N GLU A 201 11.56 3.78 -17.34
CA GLU A 201 10.85 2.63 -16.74
C GLU A 201 10.04 3.00 -15.49
N ILE A 202 10.53 3.94 -14.67
CA ILE A 202 9.83 4.39 -13.45
C ILE A 202 8.59 5.22 -13.79
N LYS A 203 8.64 6.02 -14.85
CA LYS A 203 7.53 6.91 -15.26
C LYS A 203 6.17 6.19 -15.36
N PRO A 204 6.00 5.08 -16.10
CA PRO A 204 4.71 4.38 -16.16
C PRO A 204 4.28 3.80 -14.81
N LEU A 205 5.21 3.41 -13.94
CA LEU A 205 4.87 2.92 -12.59
C LEU A 205 4.22 4.02 -11.73
N PHE A 206 4.61 5.28 -11.92
CA PHE A 206 3.93 6.40 -11.25
C PHE A 206 2.49 6.57 -11.74
N GLU A 207 2.25 6.43 -13.05
CA GLU A 207 0.91 6.49 -13.63
C GLU A 207 0.04 5.34 -13.09
N GLU A 208 0.60 4.12 -12.99
CA GLU A 208 -0.07 2.95 -12.42
C GLU A 208 -0.38 3.15 -10.92
N ARG A 209 0.58 3.67 -10.14
CA ARG A 209 0.37 4.02 -8.74
C ARG A 209 -0.79 5.01 -8.58
N ASP A 210 -0.82 6.05 -9.40
CA ASP A 210 -1.85 7.09 -9.33
C ASP A 210 -3.23 6.54 -9.75
N PHE A 211 -3.25 5.63 -10.72
CA PHE A 211 -4.45 4.88 -11.08
C PHE A 211 -4.96 4.02 -9.92
N LEU A 212 -4.10 3.19 -9.30
CA LEU A 212 -4.50 2.36 -8.15
C LEU A 212 -4.95 3.21 -6.96
N ARG A 213 -4.32 4.37 -6.74
CA ARG A 213 -4.77 5.30 -5.72
C ARG A 213 -6.20 5.79 -5.98
N ALA A 214 -6.49 6.21 -7.21
CA ALA A 214 -7.82 6.64 -7.60
C ALA A 214 -8.86 5.52 -7.48
N GLU A 215 -8.53 4.29 -7.87
CA GLU A 215 -9.42 3.14 -7.73
C GLU A 215 -9.64 2.76 -6.25
N GLY A 216 -8.60 2.87 -5.41
CA GLY A 216 -8.71 2.71 -3.97
C GLY A 216 -9.65 3.75 -3.33
N ASP A 217 -9.52 5.02 -3.72
CA ASP A 217 -10.39 6.10 -3.26
C ASP A 217 -11.85 5.88 -3.73
N ARG A 218 -12.04 5.37 -4.95
CA ARG A 218 -13.36 4.99 -5.47
C ARG A 218 -14.00 3.88 -4.63
N HIS A 219 -13.28 2.79 -4.35
CA HIS A 219 -13.80 1.71 -3.50
C HIS A 219 -14.08 2.18 -2.08
N HIS A 220 -13.26 3.08 -1.54
CA HIS A 220 -13.51 3.67 -0.23
C HIS A 220 -14.79 4.52 -0.22
N ALA A 221 -15.04 5.32 -1.26
CA ALA A 221 -16.26 6.11 -1.38
C ALA A 221 -17.51 5.21 -1.43
N ILE A 222 -17.45 4.11 -2.18
CA ILE A 222 -18.53 3.11 -2.24
C ILE A 222 -18.73 2.45 -0.88
N PHE A 223 -17.66 2.04 -0.20
CA PHE A 223 -17.74 1.49 1.15
C PHE A 223 -18.45 2.44 2.12
N VAL A 224 -18.06 3.72 2.13
CA VAL A 224 -18.67 4.74 3.00
C VAL A 224 -20.14 4.95 2.67
N ALA A 225 -20.49 4.99 1.38
CA ALA A 225 -21.88 5.13 0.94
C ALA A 225 -22.73 3.94 1.39
N ASN A 226 -22.27 2.71 1.15
CA ASN A 226 -22.98 1.49 1.55
C ASN A 226 -23.11 1.37 3.08
N ARG A 227 -22.09 1.81 3.83
CA ARG A 227 -22.14 1.84 5.29
C ARG A 227 -23.22 2.80 5.80
N LYS A 228 -23.29 4.01 5.23
CA LYS A 228 -24.34 4.98 5.55
C LYS A 228 -25.73 4.43 5.23
N SER A 229 -25.93 3.86 4.05
CA SER A 229 -27.20 3.23 3.67
C SER A 229 -27.59 2.07 4.59
N ALA A 230 -26.62 1.26 5.04
CA ALA A 230 -26.87 0.20 6.02
C ALA A 230 -27.29 0.77 7.38
N ASP A 231 -26.64 1.84 7.84
CA ASP A 231 -26.95 2.50 9.10
C ASP A 231 -28.34 3.15 9.08
N GLU A 232 -28.74 3.77 7.97
CA GLU A 232 -30.09 4.31 7.75
C GLU A 232 -31.17 3.23 7.78
N VAL A 233 -30.95 2.09 7.11
CA VAL A 233 -31.90 0.96 7.19
C VAL A 233 -31.92 0.38 8.60
N HIS A 234 -30.78 0.39 9.30
CA HIS A 234 -30.71 -0.09 10.67
C HIS A 234 -31.53 0.78 11.62
N SER A 235 -31.47 2.12 11.51
CA SER A 235 -32.27 3.01 12.36
C SER A 235 -33.76 2.78 12.16
N VAL A 236 -34.23 2.73 10.91
CA VAL A 236 -35.64 2.41 10.58
C VAL A 236 -36.04 1.03 11.09
N LEU A 237 -35.14 0.05 11.03
CA LEU A 237 -35.38 -1.29 11.55
C LEU A 237 -35.51 -1.29 13.08
N MET A 238 -34.74 -0.47 13.80
CA MET A 238 -34.85 -0.36 15.26
C MET A 238 -36.18 0.27 15.68
N GLU A 239 -36.62 1.34 15.00
CA GLU A 239 -37.93 1.95 15.22
C GLU A 239 -39.06 0.93 14.97
N LEU A 240 -38.96 0.16 13.89
CA LEU A 240 -39.91 -0.90 13.58
C LEU A 240 -39.93 -2.01 14.64
N TYR A 241 -38.77 -2.36 15.22
CA TYR A 241 -38.72 -3.33 16.30
C TYR A 241 -39.36 -2.82 17.59
N SER A 242 -39.19 -1.54 17.95
CA SER A 242 -39.91 -0.96 19.09
C SER A 242 -41.43 -1.02 18.89
N GLU A 243 -41.93 -0.66 17.71
CA GLU A 243 -43.37 -0.75 17.41
C GLU A 243 -43.89 -2.20 17.45
N VAL A 244 -43.09 -3.16 16.99
CA VAL A 244 -43.43 -4.59 17.05
C VAL A 244 -43.47 -5.08 18.49
N ASP A 245 -42.53 -4.64 19.34
CA ASP A 245 -42.48 -5.01 20.75
C ASP A 245 -43.66 -4.41 21.53
N GLU A 246 -44.09 -3.19 21.21
CA GLU A 246 -45.31 -2.56 21.74
C GLU A 246 -46.56 -3.40 21.42
N ILE A 247 -46.79 -3.73 20.15
CA ILE A 247 -47.93 -4.56 19.73
C ILE A 247 -47.88 -5.95 20.36
N LYS A 248 -46.69 -6.55 20.53
CA LYS A 248 -46.53 -7.84 21.22
C LYS A 248 -46.89 -7.75 22.70
N ASN A 249 -46.55 -6.66 23.36
CA ASN A 249 -46.92 -6.44 24.76
C ASN A 249 -48.42 -6.24 24.91
N GLU A 250 -49.06 -5.46 24.02
CA GLU A 250 -50.52 -5.29 23.99
C GLU A 250 -51.24 -6.64 23.79
N LEU A 251 -50.79 -7.45 22.82
CA LEU A 251 -51.37 -8.77 22.58
C LEU A 251 -51.22 -9.69 23.80
N LYS A 252 -50.07 -9.63 24.46
CA LYS A 252 -49.79 -10.42 25.66
C LYS A 252 -50.65 -9.99 26.85
N GLU A 253 -50.84 -8.68 27.03
CA GLU A 253 -51.73 -8.13 28.06
C GLU A 253 -53.17 -8.59 27.83
N GLN A 254 -53.67 -8.52 26.59
CA GLN A 254 -55.00 -9.04 26.24
C GLN A 254 -55.13 -10.55 26.48
N GLU A 255 -54.11 -11.34 26.15
CA GLU A 255 -54.09 -12.78 26.43
C GLU A 255 -54.08 -13.08 27.94
N ASP A 256 -53.36 -12.27 28.73
CA ASP A 256 -53.30 -12.43 30.19
C ASP A 256 -54.60 -11.98 30.87
N ASP A 257 -55.27 -10.93 30.37
CA ASP A 257 -56.58 -10.51 30.83
C ASP A 257 -57.69 -11.50 30.46
N GLN A 258 -57.63 -12.10 29.27
CA GLN A 258 -58.52 -13.22 28.90
C GLN A 258 -58.31 -14.42 29.83
N LYS A 259 -57.06 -14.78 30.15
CA LYS A 259 -56.76 -15.86 31.11
C LYS A 259 -57.31 -15.52 32.50
N ARG A 260 -57.09 -14.30 33.00
CA ARG A 260 -57.65 -13.85 34.29
C ARG A 260 -59.17 -13.92 34.30
N SER A 261 -59.83 -13.43 33.24
CA SER A 261 -61.28 -13.49 33.09
C SER A 261 -61.81 -14.93 33.07
N ILE A 262 -61.13 -15.84 32.36
CA ILE A 262 -61.47 -17.27 32.34
C ILE A 262 -61.23 -17.91 33.71
N GLU A 263 -60.14 -17.60 34.38
CA GLU A 263 -59.84 -18.07 35.74
C GLU A 263 -60.89 -17.58 36.74
N GLU A 264 -61.23 -16.30 36.72
CA GLU A 264 -62.30 -15.70 37.51
C GLU A 264 -63.63 -16.37 37.23
N TYR A 265 -64.03 -16.49 35.96
CA TYR A 265 -65.25 -17.19 35.56
C TYR A 265 -65.25 -18.65 36.02
N ASN A 266 -64.14 -19.37 35.89
CA ASN A 266 -64.01 -20.75 36.35
C ASN A 266 -64.10 -20.85 37.88
N THR A 267 -63.53 -19.90 38.63
CA THR A 267 -63.67 -19.87 40.09
C THR A 267 -65.10 -19.56 40.51
N GLN A 268 -65.78 -18.64 39.82
CA GLN A 268 -67.19 -18.33 40.04
C GLN A 268 -68.09 -19.52 39.69
N ALA A 269 -67.89 -20.15 38.53
CA ALA A 269 -68.62 -21.34 38.11
C ALA A 269 -68.40 -22.51 39.09
N LYS A 270 -67.17 -22.69 39.61
CA LYS A 270 -66.90 -23.66 40.68
C LYS A 270 -67.67 -23.32 41.95
N LYS A 271 -67.67 -22.07 42.41
CA LYS A 271 -68.46 -21.63 43.58
C LYS A 271 -69.97 -21.83 43.40
N MET A 272 -70.48 -21.70 42.18
CA MET A 272 -71.90 -21.97 41.88
C MET A 272 -72.21 -23.46 41.78
N LEU A 273 -71.25 -24.29 41.33
CA LEU A 273 -71.42 -25.73 41.15
C LEU A 273 -71.03 -26.54 42.39
N THR A 274 -70.30 -25.95 43.34
CA THR A 274 -69.97 -26.58 44.62
C THR A 274 -71.25 -26.99 45.32
N ARG A 275 -71.35 -28.28 45.64
CA ARG A 275 -72.51 -28.84 46.34
C ARG A 275 -72.41 -28.49 47.83
N PRO A 276 -73.54 -28.42 48.56
CA PRO A 276 -73.54 -28.20 50.01
C PRO A 276 -72.74 -29.25 50.80
N SER A 277 -72.46 -30.42 50.22
CA SER A 277 -71.63 -31.46 50.82
C SER A 277 -70.12 -31.22 50.69
N GLU A 278 -69.70 -30.29 49.86
CA GLU A 278 -68.29 -30.07 49.49
C GLU A 278 -67.75 -28.71 49.99
N SER A 279 -68.58 -27.89 50.63
CA SER A 279 -68.22 -26.59 51.20
C SER A 279 -68.92 -26.39 52.55
N GLU A 280 -68.12 -26.27 53.62
CA GLU A 280 -68.58 -26.09 55.02
C GLU A 280 -69.31 -24.75 55.18
N GLU A 281 -68.81 -23.67 54.57
CA GLU A 281 -69.46 -22.35 54.58
C GLU A 281 -70.82 -22.35 53.85
N MET A 282 -70.96 -23.16 52.79
CA MET A 282 -72.24 -23.32 52.08
C MET A 282 -73.21 -24.22 52.87
N ALA A 283 -72.69 -25.21 53.60
CA ALA A 283 -73.47 -26.04 54.50
C ALA A 283 -74.00 -25.23 55.69
N ASP A 284 -73.18 -24.37 56.28
CA ASP A 284 -73.55 -23.51 57.41
C ASP A 284 -74.58 -22.45 57.00
N SER A 285 -74.41 -21.80 55.84
CA SER A 285 -75.42 -20.85 55.33
C SER A 285 -76.75 -21.53 54.94
N LEU A 286 -76.72 -22.77 54.45
CA LEU A 286 -77.94 -23.57 54.25
C LEU A 286 -78.56 -24.02 55.57
N ALA A 287 -77.75 -24.39 56.57
CA ALA A 287 -78.21 -24.74 57.91
C ALA A 287 -78.89 -23.53 58.59
N ASP A 288 -78.32 -22.34 58.47
CA ASP A 288 -78.91 -21.08 58.95
C ASP A 288 -80.21 -20.72 58.19
N MET A 289 -80.27 -20.93 56.88
CA MET A 289 -81.51 -20.79 56.12
C MET A 289 -82.58 -21.82 56.52
N LEU A 290 -82.20 -23.06 56.83
CA LEU A 290 -83.10 -24.10 57.30
C LEU A 290 -83.60 -23.83 58.73
N LEU A 291 -82.72 -23.37 59.61
CA LEU A 291 -83.06 -22.96 60.97
C LEU A 291 -83.98 -21.73 60.98
N SER A 292 -83.78 -20.77 60.07
CA SER A 292 -84.62 -19.59 59.96
C SER A 292 -85.96 -19.83 59.23
N SER A 293 -86.06 -20.82 58.35
CA SER A 293 -87.29 -21.11 57.57
C SER A 293 -88.29 -22.05 58.27
N GLY A 294 -88.00 -22.57 59.47
CA GLY A 294 -89.02 -22.98 60.43
C GLY A 294 -89.97 -24.12 60.04
N ALA A 295 -89.57 -25.05 59.16
CA ALA A 295 -90.33 -26.28 58.89
C ALA A 295 -89.42 -27.48 58.63
N ILE A 296 -89.13 -28.24 59.69
CA ILE A 296 -88.37 -29.50 59.65
C ILE A 296 -89.37 -30.66 59.81
N THR A 297 -89.68 -31.37 58.73
CA THR A 297 -90.36 -32.68 58.79
C THR A 297 -89.33 -33.80 58.69
N LEU A 298 -88.84 -34.24 59.85
CA LEU A 298 -88.00 -35.41 60.01
C LEU A 298 -88.90 -36.64 60.22
N GLY A 299 -89.28 -37.33 59.14
CA GLY A 299 -90.04 -38.58 59.15
C GLY A 299 -89.14 -39.77 58.76
N GLY A 300 -89.01 -40.75 59.65
CA GLY A 300 -88.03 -41.83 59.58
C GLY A 300 -88.45 -43.14 58.88
N THR A 301 -87.42 -44.00 58.76
CA THR A 301 -87.39 -45.47 58.68
C THR A 301 -87.92 -46.21 57.44
N GLY A 302 -86.98 -46.65 56.59
CA GLY A 302 -86.67 -48.07 56.34
C GLY A 302 -87.47 -48.84 55.27
N GLU A 303 -86.86 -49.05 54.09
CA GLU A 303 -87.03 -50.32 53.34
C GLU A 303 -85.86 -50.56 52.36
N GLU A 304 -85.22 -51.73 52.49
CA GLU A 304 -84.23 -52.25 51.53
C GLU A 304 -84.91 -52.61 50.20
N THR A 305 -84.38 -52.09 49.08
CA THR A 305 -84.47 -52.79 47.80
C THR A 305 -83.15 -52.73 47.03
N ARG A 306 -82.48 -53.87 46.98
CA ARG A 306 -81.44 -54.19 46.00
C ARG A 306 -82.04 -54.15 44.60
N LYS A 307 -81.45 -53.38 43.67
CA LYS A 307 -81.41 -53.76 42.25
C LYS A 307 -80.07 -53.39 41.60
N ARG A 308 -79.49 -54.43 41.00
CA ARG A 308 -78.27 -54.43 40.17
C ARG A 308 -78.55 -53.82 38.79
N THR A 309 -77.47 -53.26 38.24
CA THR A 309 -77.10 -52.86 36.86
C THR A 309 -77.86 -53.46 35.67
N PRO A 310 -77.76 -52.80 34.49
CA PRO A 310 -76.89 -53.44 33.49
C PRO A 310 -75.85 -52.52 32.86
N SER A 311 -74.74 -53.18 32.52
CA SER A 311 -73.68 -52.80 31.62
C SER A 311 -74.14 -52.45 30.20
N THR A 312 -73.50 -51.48 29.57
CA THR A 312 -73.15 -51.55 28.14
C THR A 312 -71.77 -50.96 27.90
N SER A 313 -70.88 -51.86 27.49
CA SER A 313 -69.59 -51.57 26.87
C SER A 313 -69.80 -51.02 25.47
N LEU A 314 -68.98 -50.04 25.05
CA LEU A 314 -68.51 -49.94 23.67
C LEU A 314 -67.14 -49.23 23.69
N GLY A 315 -66.11 -49.99 23.33
CA GLY A 315 -64.74 -49.51 23.29
C GLY A 315 -64.48 -48.58 22.10
N ARG A 316 -63.41 -47.79 22.23
CA ARG A 316 -62.61 -47.36 21.08
C ARG A 316 -61.15 -47.19 21.49
N LYS A 317 -60.32 -48.12 21.01
CA LYS A 317 -58.88 -47.94 20.85
C LYS A 317 -58.65 -46.72 19.95
N SER A 318 -57.79 -45.79 20.36
CA SER A 318 -57.07 -44.92 19.44
C SER A 318 -55.68 -44.58 19.99
N SER A 319 -54.71 -45.32 19.45
CA SER A 319 -53.36 -44.90 19.08
C SER A 319 -52.61 -43.89 19.96
N ARG A 320 -51.61 -44.39 20.70
CA ARG A 320 -50.40 -43.62 21.03
C ARG A 320 -49.73 -43.21 19.72
N ARG A 321 -49.76 -41.93 19.39
CA ARG A 321 -48.97 -41.38 18.29
C ARG A 321 -47.53 -41.21 18.79
N ASN A 322 -46.65 -42.12 18.34
CA ASN A 322 -45.20 -41.97 18.49
C ASN A 322 -44.76 -40.68 17.79
N ILE A 323 -44.14 -39.78 18.55
CA ILE A 323 -43.41 -38.64 18.03
C ILE A 323 -42.08 -39.17 17.48
N ARG A 324 -41.88 -39.09 16.16
CA ARG A 324 -40.56 -39.12 15.54
C ARG A 324 -40.07 -37.67 15.34
N PRO A 325 -38.86 -37.31 15.76
CA PRO A 325 -38.26 -36.05 15.31
C PRO A 325 -37.76 -36.21 13.87
N ARG A 326 -38.27 -35.40 12.93
CA ARG A 326 -37.59 -35.15 11.65
C ARG A 326 -36.43 -34.19 11.93
N ARG A 327 -35.20 -34.71 11.93
CA ARG A 327 -34.02 -33.91 11.58
C ARG A 327 -34.02 -33.75 10.06
N GLY A 328 -34.27 -32.52 9.60
CA GLY A 328 -33.96 -32.10 8.24
C GLY A 328 -32.49 -31.70 8.17
N ARG A 329 -31.83 -32.16 7.11
CA ARG A 329 -30.50 -31.78 6.64
C ARG A 329 -30.65 -30.67 5.61
#